data_AF-A0A1T4REI9-F1
#
_entry.id   AF-A0A1T4REI9-F1
#
_cell.length_a   1.000
_cell.length_b   1.000
_cell.length_c   1.000
_cell.angle_alpha   90.00
_cell.angle_beta   90.00
_cell.angle_gamma   90.00
#
_symmetry.space_group_name_H-M   'P 1'
#
loop_
_entity.id
_entity.type
_entity.pdbx_description
1 polymer ?
#
loop_
_entity_poly.entity_id
_entity_poly.type
_entity_poly.pdbx_seq_one_letter_code
_entity_poly.pdbx_strand_id
1 'polypeptide(L)'
;MSHMQEEAVKGRTNGLIRLNETVTWRAKHIGKMRELTTKIIAMKEGEHFTDEMTEGDFTHMKHEHHFREIGNGTVMIDIMDFGTPYGWFGRMFERFYLRKYMTRLLKHRNDVIKDYAESEKWRVVLD
;
A
#
# COMPACT_ATOMS: atom_id res chain seq x y z
N MET A 1 -2.39 12.82 3.22
CA MET A 1 -3.43 12.20 2.35
C MET A 1 -4.31 13.20 1.57
N SER A 2 -4.42 14.48 1.96
CA SER A 2 -5.27 15.51 1.31
C SER A 2 -5.14 15.63 -0.23
N HIS A 3 -3.94 15.45 -0.81
CA HIS A 3 -3.73 15.65 -2.25
C HIS A 3 -4.17 14.48 -3.16
N MET A 4 -4.35 13.27 -2.62
CA MET A 4 -4.57 12.07 -3.45
C MET A 4 -6.01 11.54 -3.38
N GLN A 5 -6.88 12.16 -2.57
CA GLN A 5 -8.27 11.76 -2.36
C GLN A 5 -8.38 10.22 -2.19
N GLU A 6 -7.47 9.66 -1.39
CA GLU A 6 -7.41 8.23 -1.14
C GLU A 6 -8.47 7.85 -0.11
N GLU A 7 -9.38 6.97 -0.51
CA GLU A 7 -10.51 6.53 0.28
C GLU A 7 -10.71 5.01 0.12
N ALA A 8 -10.96 4.31 1.22
CA ALA A 8 -11.40 2.91 1.18
C ALA A 8 -12.91 2.88 0.93
N VAL A 9 -13.33 2.35 -0.23
CA VAL A 9 -14.73 2.46 -0.72
C VAL A 9 -15.52 1.15 -0.66
N LYS A 10 -14.84 0.00 -0.57
CA LYS A 10 -15.49 -1.34 -0.53
C LYS A 10 -14.62 -2.33 0.23
N GLY A 11 -15.24 -3.36 0.80
CA GLY A 11 -14.56 -4.38 1.62
C GLY A 11 -14.40 -3.89 3.05
N ARG A 12 -13.22 -4.12 3.63
CA ARG A 12 -12.85 -3.61 4.96
C ARG A 12 -12.48 -2.14 4.86
N THR A 13 -13.42 -1.25 5.19
CA THR A 13 -13.22 0.22 5.13
C THR A 13 -12.94 0.86 6.49
N ASN A 14 -13.07 0.10 7.58
CA ASN A 14 -12.80 0.56 8.94
C ASN A 14 -12.18 -0.55 9.80
N GLY A 15 -11.54 -0.14 10.90
CA GLY A 15 -10.85 -1.03 11.83
C GLY A 15 -9.66 -1.77 11.22
N LEU A 16 -9.15 -2.76 11.95
CA LEU A 16 -8.04 -3.59 11.49
C LEU A 16 -8.50 -4.55 10.39
N ILE A 17 -7.67 -4.72 9.37
CA ILE A 17 -7.85 -5.71 8.30
C ILE A 17 -7.26 -7.06 8.71
N ARG A 18 -7.91 -8.16 8.31
CA ARG A 18 -7.52 -9.53 8.68
C ARG A 18 -7.23 -10.38 7.44
N LEU A 19 -6.65 -11.56 7.68
CA LEU A 19 -6.38 -12.57 6.64
C LEU A 19 -7.65 -12.87 5.83
N ASN A 20 -7.51 -12.99 4.51
CA ASN A 20 -8.57 -13.21 3.53
C ASN A 20 -9.56 -12.05 3.33
N GLU A 21 -9.47 -10.95 4.07
CA GLU A 21 -10.28 -9.77 3.81
C GLU A 21 -9.78 -9.01 2.58
N THR A 22 -10.68 -8.24 1.98
CA THR A 22 -10.38 -7.38 0.84
C THR A 22 -10.64 -5.93 1.19
N VAL A 23 -9.92 -5.03 0.52
CA VAL A 23 -10.18 -3.59 0.57
C VAL A 23 -10.02 -3.01 -0.83
N THR A 24 -10.96 -2.14 -1.21
CA THR A 24 -10.88 -1.38 -2.45
C THR A 24 -10.54 0.07 -2.14
N TRP A 25 -9.39 0.49 -2.63
CA TRP A 25 -8.91 1.86 -2.55
C TRP A 25 -9.33 2.62 -3.79
N ARG A 26 -9.92 3.79 -3.61
CA ARG A 26 -10.16 4.76 -4.68
C ARG A 26 -9.22 5.94 -4.44
N ALA A 27 -8.42 6.29 -5.44
CA ALA A 27 -7.46 7.39 -5.33
C ALA A 27 -7.20 8.04 -6.68
N LYS A 28 -6.83 9.33 -6.66
CA LYS A 28 -6.42 10.06 -7.86
C LYS A 28 -4.93 9.88 -8.10
N HIS A 29 -4.59 9.07 -9.08
CA HIS A 29 -3.20 8.86 -9.50
C HIS A 29 -2.99 9.34 -10.93
N ILE A 30 -2.03 10.24 -11.13
CA ILE A 30 -1.61 10.73 -12.46
C ILE A 30 -2.82 11.33 -13.22
N GLY A 31 -3.63 12.13 -12.54
CA GLY A 31 -4.79 12.82 -13.12
C GLY A 31 -6.06 11.98 -13.31
N LYS A 32 -6.00 10.65 -13.21
CA LYS A 32 -7.15 9.75 -13.33
C LYS A 32 -7.58 9.21 -11.97
N MET A 33 -8.88 9.10 -11.74
CA MET A 33 -9.43 8.32 -10.62
C MET A 33 -9.24 6.84 -10.91
N ARG A 34 -8.59 6.13 -9.99
CA ARG A 34 -8.32 4.70 -10.10
C ARG A 34 -8.89 3.99 -8.90
N GLU A 35 -9.32 2.76 -9.13
CA GLU A 35 -9.72 1.83 -8.08
C GLU A 35 -8.76 0.65 -8.08
N LEU A 36 -8.40 0.20 -6.89
CA LEU A 36 -7.51 -0.91 -6.65
C LEU A 36 -8.09 -1.78 -5.54
N THR A 37 -8.52 -2.98 -5.88
CA THR A 37 -8.96 -3.98 -4.91
C THR A 37 -7.82 -4.92 -4.59
N THR A 38 -7.52 -5.05 -3.30
CA THR A 38 -6.49 -5.94 -2.77
C THR A 38 -7.10 -6.94 -1.80
N LYS A 39 -6.47 -8.12 -1.67
CA LYS A 39 -6.82 -9.16 -0.70
C LYS A 39 -5.60 -9.46 0.17
N ILE A 40 -5.79 -9.60 1.47
CA ILE A 40 -4.75 -10.13 2.36
C ILE A 40 -4.61 -11.63 2.15
N ILE A 41 -3.50 -12.06 1.56
CA ILE A 41 -3.24 -13.47 1.22
C ILE A 41 -2.38 -14.19 2.27
N ALA A 42 -1.60 -13.45 3.05
CA ALA A 42 -0.79 -13.98 4.14
C ALA A 42 -0.74 -12.97 5.28
N MET A 43 -0.76 -13.45 6.52
CA MET A 43 -0.71 -12.61 7.71
C MET A 43 -0.20 -13.40 8.90
N LYS A 44 0.75 -12.82 9.63
CA LYS A 44 1.13 -13.16 10.99
C LYS A 44 1.14 -11.87 11.79
N GLU A 45 0.17 -11.73 12.68
CA GLU A 45 -0.05 -10.49 13.44
C GLU A 45 1.22 -10.01 14.14
N GLY A 46 1.54 -8.72 14.00
CA GLY A 46 2.74 -8.11 14.56
C GLY A 46 4.05 -8.40 13.83
N GLU A 47 4.07 -9.31 12.86
CA GLU A 47 5.31 -9.75 12.18
C GLU A 47 5.28 -9.52 10.67
N HIS A 48 4.23 -9.96 9.97
CA HIS A 48 4.14 -9.74 8.53
C HIS A 48 2.69 -9.78 8.03
N PHE A 49 2.44 -9.13 6.91
CA PHE A 49 1.29 -9.45 6.07
C PHE A 49 1.58 -9.16 4.60
N THR A 50 0.81 -9.80 3.73
CA THR A 50 0.93 -9.66 2.27
C THR A 50 -0.43 -9.41 1.68
N ASP A 51 -0.52 -8.35 0.88
CA ASP A 51 -1.68 -8.04 0.06
C ASP A 51 -1.37 -8.26 -1.43
N GLU A 52 -2.34 -8.83 -2.15
CA GLU A 52 -2.28 -9.01 -3.60
C GLU A 52 -3.48 -8.34 -4.25
N MET A 53 -3.25 -7.69 -5.39
CA MET A 53 -4.30 -7.07 -6.17
C MET A 53 -5.18 -8.14 -6.83
N THR A 54 -6.48 -8.05 -6.59
CA THR A 54 -7.49 -8.87 -7.27
C THR A 54 -8.12 -8.13 -8.46
N GLU A 55 -8.24 -6.80 -8.38
CA GLU A 55 -8.79 -5.95 -9.44
C GLU A 55 -8.04 -4.61 -9.48
N GLY A 56 -7.62 -4.16 -10.67
CA GLY A 56 -6.91 -2.88 -10.82
C GLY A 56 -6.20 -2.73 -12.16
N ASP A 57 -5.45 -1.64 -12.32
CA ASP A 57 -4.78 -1.28 -13.58
C ASP A 57 -3.42 -1.99 -13.80
N PHE A 58 -2.89 -2.68 -12.78
CA PHE A 58 -1.65 -3.45 -12.92
C PHE A 58 -1.94 -4.83 -13.53
N THR A 59 -0.93 -5.45 -14.15
CA THR A 59 -1.03 -6.86 -14.60
C THR A 59 -0.94 -7.83 -13.42
N HIS A 60 -0.18 -7.45 -12.39
CA HIS A 60 -0.13 -8.06 -11.08
C HIS A 60 0.38 -6.99 -10.12
N MET A 61 0.01 -7.11 -8.86
CA MET A 61 0.61 -6.35 -7.77
C MET A 61 0.60 -7.23 -6.53
N LYS A 62 1.75 -7.32 -5.88
CA LYS A 62 1.95 -7.96 -4.59
C LYS A 62 2.71 -7.00 -3.69
N HIS A 63 2.23 -6.82 -2.48
CA HIS A 63 2.85 -5.93 -1.52
C HIS A 63 3.02 -6.66 -0.19
N GLU A 64 4.26 -6.74 0.26
CA GLU A 64 4.64 -7.42 1.48
C GLU A 64 5.10 -6.39 2.50
N HIS A 65 4.56 -6.50 3.71
CA HIS A 65 4.87 -5.67 4.85
C HIS A 65 5.52 -6.57 5.88
N HIS A 66 6.76 -6.27 6.24
CA HIS A 66 7.53 -7.02 7.23
C HIS A 66 7.88 -6.11 8.40
N PHE A 67 7.68 -6.60 9.61
CA PHE A 67 7.93 -5.88 10.85
C PHE A 67 8.95 -6.67 11.67
N ARG A 68 10.05 -6.02 12.03
CA ARG A 68 11.10 -6.63 12.82
C ARG A 68 11.41 -5.76 14.03
N GLU A 69 11.27 -6.34 15.21
CA GLU A 69 11.70 -5.70 16.45
C GLU A 69 13.22 -5.52 16.47
N ILE A 70 13.65 -4.34 16.91
CA ILE A 70 15.02 -3.97 17.20
C ILE A 70 15.07 -3.39 18.62
N GLY A 71 16.26 -3.30 19.22
CA GLY A 71 16.37 -2.95 20.65
C GLY A 71 15.73 -1.63 21.09
N ASN A 72 15.44 -0.71 20.17
CA ASN A 72 14.83 0.60 20.45
C ASN A 72 13.55 0.88 19.62
N GLY A 73 12.94 -0.13 19.01
CA GLY A 73 11.73 0.06 18.20
C GLY A 73 11.49 -1.05 17.19
N THR A 74 10.84 -0.71 16.07
CA THR A 74 10.51 -1.66 15.00
C THR A 74 11.00 -1.13 13.66
N VAL A 75 11.64 -2.00 12.88
CA VAL A 75 11.93 -1.75 11.47
C VAL A 75 10.76 -2.30 10.66
N MET A 76 10.06 -1.42 9.95
CA MET A 76 9.08 -1.79 8.93
C MET A 76 9.76 -1.81 7.55
N ILE A 77 9.55 -2.87 6.78
CA ILE A 77 10.08 -3.06 5.44
C ILE A 77 8.92 -3.36 4.50
N ASP A 78 8.76 -2.51 3.48
CA ASP A 78 7.79 -2.71 2.41
C ASP A 78 8.46 -3.18 1.13
N ILE A 79 7.95 -4.27 0.58
CA ILE A 79 8.39 -4.85 -0.69
C ILE A 79 7.20 -4.86 -1.62
N MET A 80 7.25 -3.99 -2.64
CA MET A 80 6.20 -3.90 -3.65
C MET A 80 6.69 -4.44 -4.98
N ASP A 81 6.05 -5.52 -5.43
CA ASP A 81 6.21 -6.09 -6.76
C ASP A 81 4.98 -5.78 -7.61
N PHE A 82 5.19 -5.36 -8.85
CA PHE A 82 4.09 -5.00 -9.75
C PHE A 82 4.51 -5.03 -11.23
N GLY A 83 3.55 -5.36 -12.08
CA GLY A 83 3.69 -5.35 -13.54
C GLY A 83 2.76 -4.35 -14.21
N THR A 84 3.22 -3.72 -15.28
CA THR A 84 2.42 -2.75 -16.06
C THR A 84 1.91 -3.34 -17.39
N PRO A 85 0.72 -2.94 -17.88
CA PRO A 85 0.11 -3.54 -19.07
C PRO A 85 0.64 -2.99 -20.41
N TYR A 86 1.47 -1.93 -20.43
CA TYR A 86 1.87 -1.22 -21.66
C TYR A 86 2.88 -2.01 -22.52
N GLY A 87 3.18 -1.62 -23.78
CA GLY A 87 4.05 -2.29 -24.78
C GLY A 87 5.53 -1.79 -24.93
N TRP A 88 6.44 -2.52 -25.61
CA TRP A 88 7.93 -2.50 -25.36
C TRP A 88 8.66 -1.15 -25.45
N PHE A 89 8.39 -0.29 -26.43
CA PHE A 89 9.19 0.92 -26.67
C PHE A 89 8.70 2.16 -25.90
N GLY A 90 7.40 2.32 -25.68
CA GLY A 90 6.84 3.33 -24.76
C GLY A 90 6.94 2.92 -23.29
N ARG A 91 6.97 1.60 -23.01
CA ARG A 91 7.04 1.01 -21.67
C ARG A 91 8.23 1.47 -20.87
N MET A 92 9.39 1.64 -21.47
CA MET A 92 10.61 1.80 -20.67
C MET A 92 10.57 3.12 -19.90
N PHE A 93 10.27 4.23 -20.60
CA PHE A 93 10.12 5.54 -19.98
C PHE A 93 8.98 5.55 -18.95
N GLU A 94 7.83 4.99 -19.32
CA GLU A 94 6.67 4.89 -18.42
C GLU A 94 6.97 4.03 -17.18
N ARG A 95 7.70 2.93 -17.35
CA ARG A 95 8.11 2.04 -16.25
C ARG A 95 9.08 2.74 -15.31
N PHE A 96 10.04 3.51 -15.82
CA PHE A 96 10.93 4.30 -14.98
C PHE A 96 10.17 5.40 -14.24
N TYR A 97 9.28 6.13 -14.93
CA TYR A 97 8.43 7.15 -14.33
C TYR A 97 7.54 6.55 -13.23
N LEU A 98 6.83 5.46 -13.54
CA LEU A 98 5.93 4.80 -12.61
C LEU A 98 6.69 4.19 -11.43
N ARG A 99 7.85 3.57 -11.65
CA ARG A 99 8.69 3.08 -10.56
C ARG A 99 9.09 4.22 -9.61
N LYS A 100 9.51 5.35 -10.16
CA LYS A 100 9.85 6.55 -9.36
C LYS A 100 8.63 7.08 -8.61
N TYR A 101 7.46 7.08 -9.25
CA TYR A 101 6.20 7.48 -8.64
C TYR A 101 5.81 6.56 -7.48
N MET A 102 5.75 5.24 -7.70
CA MET A 102 5.43 4.24 -6.67
C MET A 102 6.41 4.28 -5.52
N THR A 103 7.71 4.46 -5.80
CA THR A 103 8.73 4.60 -4.75
C THR A 103 8.47 5.82 -3.87
N ARG A 104 8.07 6.96 -4.46
CA ARG A 104 7.72 8.16 -3.68
C ARG A 104 6.44 7.98 -2.89
N LEU A 105 5.45 7.29 -3.47
CA LEU A 105 4.19 6.97 -2.81
C LEU A 105 4.44 6.10 -1.57
N LEU A 106 5.20 5.02 -1.71
CA LEU A 106 5.57 4.14 -0.60
C LEU A 106 6.33 4.90 0.49
N LYS A 107 7.35 5.69 0.12
CA LYS A 107 8.08 6.52 1.09
C LYS A 107 7.15 7.44 1.88
N HIS A 108 6.23 8.11 1.20
CA HIS A 108 5.26 8.98 1.87
C HIS A 108 4.34 8.21 2.83
N ARG A 109 3.86 7.02 2.43
CA ARG A 109 3.05 6.16 3.32
C ARG A 109 3.85 5.76 4.55
N ASN A 110 5.11 5.38 4.37
CA ASN A 110 5.99 4.94 5.46
C ASN A 110 6.30 6.09 6.42
N ASP A 111 6.48 7.31 5.91
CA ASP A 111 6.65 8.50 6.74
C ASP A 111 5.39 8.77 7.59
N VAL A 112 4.19 8.59 7.02
CA VAL A 112 2.92 8.72 7.75
C VAL A 112 2.77 7.63 8.80
N ILE A 113 3.05 6.37 8.46
CA ILE A 113 3.00 5.25 9.42
C ILE A 113 3.96 5.50 10.56
N LYS A 114 5.20 5.92 10.26
CA LYS A 114 6.21 6.26 11.24
C LYS A 114 5.74 7.38 12.18
N ASP A 115 5.20 8.46 11.64
CA ASP A 115 4.64 9.57 12.43
C ASP A 115 3.50 9.09 13.36
N TYR A 116 2.64 8.18 12.91
CA TYR A 116 1.59 7.62 13.77
C TYR A 116 2.14 6.69 14.85
N ALA A 117 3.09 5.82 14.50
CA ALA A 117 3.66 4.82 15.40
C ALA A 117 4.60 5.41 16.44
N GLU A 118 5.34 6.48 16.11
CA GLU A 118 6.31 7.13 16.99
C GLU A 118 5.73 8.34 17.77
N SER A 119 4.43 8.63 17.60
CA SER A 119 3.72 9.68 18.35
C SER A 119 2.51 9.11 19.09
N GLU A 120 1.67 9.98 19.68
CA GLU A 120 0.42 9.56 20.34
C GLU A 120 -0.77 9.41 19.38
N LYS A 121 -0.57 9.64 18.07
CA LYS A 121 -1.64 9.62 17.06
C LYS A 121 -2.25 8.23 16.85
N TRP A 122 -1.51 7.16 17.12
CA TRP A 122 -2.02 5.79 16.99
C TRP A 122 -3.24 5.51 17.87
N ARG A 123 -3.38 6.20 19.02
CA ARG A 123 -4.51 6.00 19.94
C ARG A 123 -5.85 6.23 19.27
N VAL A 124 -5.95 7.28 18.45
CA VAL A 124 -7.19 7.62 17.71
C VAL A 124 -7.57 6.56 16.67
N VAL A 125 -6.62 5.72 16.25
CA VAL A 125 -6.82 4.68 15.23
C VAL A 125 -7.09 3.31 15.84
N LEU A 126 -6.59 3.06 17.06
CA LEU A 126 -6.68 1.77 17.74
C LEU A 126 -7.63 1.73 18.94
N ASP A 127 -8.11 2.89 19.42
CA ASP A 127 -9.24 3.01 20.37
C ASP A 127 -10.58 2.72 19.69
#